data_AF-A0A353H6T4-F1
#
_entry.id   AF-A0A353H6T4-F1
#
_cell.length_a   1.000
_cell.length_b   1.000
_cell.length_c   1.000
_cell.angle_alpha   90.00
_cell.angle_beta   90.00
_cell.angle_gamma   90.00
#
_symmetry.space_group_name_H-M   'P 1'
#
loop_
_entity.id
_entity.type
_entity.pdbx_description
1 polymer ?
#
loop_
_entity_poly.entity_id
_entity_poly.type
_entity_poly.pdbx_seq_one_letter_code
_entity_poly.pdbx_strand_id
1 'polypeptide(L)'
;KGLMVFEKDKVDEEELLEITLDAGAEDVREEESEFEVITGLSEFEDVKTAIDDSELSYTLSEITMIPKNTVSLEGKKAQQMLKLMEGLEDNDDVSQVYANFDISDEVMEALS
;
A
#
# COMPACT_ATOMS: atom_id res chain seq x y z
N LYS A 1 5.11 -5.21 6.43
CA LYS A 1 3.84 -5.89 6.11
C LYS A 1 3.95 -6.43 4.69
N GLY A 2 3.25 -7.52 4.38
CA GLY A 2 3.03 -7.88 3.00
C GLY A 2 1.99 -6.94 2.40
N LEU A 3 2.19 -6.56 1.13
CA LEU A 3 1.21 -5.85 0.32
C LEU A 3 1.06 -6.62 -0.99
N MET A 4 -0.18 -6.94 -1.34
CA MET A 4 -0.54 -7.46 -2.65
C MET A 4 -1.63 -6.60 -3.26
N VAL A 5 -1.49 -6.25 -4.54
CA VAL A 5 -2.42 -5.36 -5.23
C VAL A 5 -3.09 -6.12 -6.37
N PHE A 6 -4.41 -5.99 -6.48
CA PHE A 6 -5.24 -6.66 -7.46
C PHE A 6 -6.08 -5.64 -8.23
N GLU A 7 -6.14 -5.75 -9.56
CA GLU A 7 -7.05 -4.91 -10.35
C GLU A 7 -8.49 -5.40 -10.19
N LYS A 8 -9.42 -4.50 -9.84
CA LYS A 8 -10.85 -4.83 -9.67
C LYS A 8 -11.49 -5.47 -10.90
N ASP A 9 -10.97 -5.15 -12.09
CA ASP A 9 -11.46 -5.70 -13.35
C ASP A 9 -11.08 -7.18 -13.56
N LYS A 10 -10.13 -7.71 -12.78
CA LYS A 10 -9.56 -9.05 -12.94
C LYS A 10 -9.86 -10.01 -11.80
N VAL A 11 -10.37 -9.51 -10.67
CA VAL A 11 -10.66 -10.32 -9.50
C VAL A 11 -12.07 -10.03 -9.00
N ASP A 12 -12.74 -11.06 -8.50
CA ASP A 12 -14.00 -10.90 -7.78
C ASP A 12 -13.70 -10.50 -6.33
N GLU A 13 -14.37 -9.46 -5.84
CA GLU A 13 -14.19 -8.94 -4.49
C GLU A 13 -14.55 -9.97 -3.42
N GLU A 14 -15.69 -10.66 -3.58
CA GLU A 14 -16.17 -11.62 -2.58
C GLU A 14 -15.18 -12.80 -2.48
N GLU A 15 -14.70 -13.29 -3.62
CA GLU A 15 -13.73 -14.37 -3.69
C GLU A 15 -12.37 -13.96 -3.09
N LEU A 16 -11.86 -12.78 -3.46
CA LEU A 16 -10.62 -12.25 -2.91
C LEU A 16 -10.70 -12.11 -1.38
N LEU A 17 -11.80 -11.57 -0.87
CA LEU A 17 -11.97 -11.34 0.56
C LEU A 17 -12.04 -12.66 1.33
N GLU A 18 -12.77 -13.65 0.81
CA GLU A 18 -12.89 -14.99 1.42
C GLU A 18 -11.53 -15.70 1.50
N ILE A 19 -10.80 -15.76 0.38
CA ILE A 19 -9.49 -16.42 0.30
C ILE A 19 -8.48 -15.74 1.22
N THR A 20 -8.42 -14.40 1.18
CA THR A 20 -7.42 -13.65 1.93
C THR A 20 -7.68 -13.69 3.43
N LEU A 21 -8.96 -13.65 3.86
CA LEU A 21 -9.33 -13.82 5.27
C LEU A 21 -8.95 -15.22 5.79
N ASP A 22 -9.27 -16.27 5.05
CA ASP A 22 -8.98 -17.64 5.44
C ASP A 22 -7.46 -17.92 5.48
N ALA A 23 -6.71 -17.29 4.58
CA ALA A 23 -5.25 -17.42 4.52
C ALA A 23 -4.49 -16.54 5.53
N GLY A 24 -5.18 -15.67 6.27
CA GLY A 24 -4.58 -14.86 7.35
C GLY A 24 -4.13 -13.47 6.93
N ALA A 25 -4.77 -12.86 5.94
CA ALA A 25 -4.62 -11.43 5.67
C ALA A 25 -5.02 -10.61 6.89
N GLU A 26 -4.28 -9.53 7.13
CA GLU A 26 -4.50 -8.64 8.27
C GLU A 26 -5.57 -7.59 7.96
N ASP A 27 -5.60 -7.11 6.72
CA ASP A 27 -6.53 -6.07 6.24
C ASP A 27 -6.70 -6.16 4.73
N VAL A 28 -7.87 -5.79 4.21
CA VAL A 28 -8.14 -5.67 2.78
C VAL A 28 -8.73 -4.29 2.54
N ARG A 29 -8.06 -3.48 1.75
CA ARG A 29 -8.49 -2.12 1.41
C ARG A 29 -9.01 -2.09 -0.01
N GLU A 30 -10.08 -1.35 -0.18
CA GLU A 30 -10.67 -1.06 -1.46
C GLU A 30 -10.29 0.37 -1.86
N GLU A 31 -9.49 0.50 -2.92
CA GLU A 31 -9.17 1.78 -3.56
C GLU A 31 -10.05 1.97 -4.81
N GLU A 32 -9.93 3.09 -5.54
CA GLU A 32 -10.84 3.37 -6.67
C GLU A 32 -10.78 2.31 -7.78
N SER A 33 -9.59 1.85 -8.15
CA SER A 33 -9.37 0.91 -9.26
C SER A 33 -8.78 -0.45 -8.85
N GLU A 34 -8.39 -0.60 -7.59
CA GLU A 34 -7.64 -1.76 -7.12
C GLU A 34 -8.04 -2.18 -5.70
N PHE A 35 -7.74 -3.44 -5.39
CA PHE A 35 -7.81 -3.99 -4.03
C PHE A 35 -6.39 -4.17 -3.50
N GLU A 36 -6.15 -3.67 -2.29
CA GLU A 36 -4.90 -3.88 -1.57
C GLU A 36 -5.10 -4.88 -0.43
N VAL A 37 -4.43 -6.02 -0.52
CA VAL A 37 -4.41 -7.02 0.55
C VAL A 37 -3.15 -6.82 1.38
N ILE A 38 -3.34 -6.54 2.66
CA ILE A 38 -2.27 -6.32 3.62
C ILE A 38 -2.15 -7.55 4.51
N THR A 39 -0.94 -8.07 4.64
CA THR A 39 -0.66 -9.25 5.45
C THR A 39 0.44 -9.00 6.47
N GLY A 40 0.51 -9.85 7.49
CA GLY A 40 1.72 -9.97 8.30
C GLY A 40 2.87 -10.56 7.48
N LEU A 41 4.10 -10.39 7.97
CA LEU A 41 5.30 -10.92 7.29
C LEU A 41 5.35 -12.45 7.32
N SER A 42 4.83 -13.05 8.38
CA SER A 42 4.83 -14.49 8.58
C SER A 42 3.74 -15.17 7.74
N GLU A 43 2.63 -14.47 7.53
CA GLU A 43 1.44 -14.93 6.81
C GLU A 43 1.48 -14.59 5.32
N PHE A 44 2.42 -13.73 4.87
CA PHE A 44 2.53 -13.30 3.48
C PHE A 44 2.69 -14.46 2.49
N GLU A 45 3.51 -15.45 2.83
CA GLU A 45 3.74 -16.62 1.97
C GLU A 45 2.51 -17.54 1.91
N ASP A 46 1.79 -17.68 3.03
CA ASP A 46 0.56 -18.47 3.11
C ASP A 46 -0.57 -17.81 2.30
N VAL A 47 -0.77 -16.50 2.46
CA VAL A 47 -1.74 -15.72 1.67
C VAL A 47 -1.39 -15.76 0.19
N LYS A 48 -0.12 -15.63 -0.16
CA LYS A 48 0.33 -15.71 -1.55
C LYS A 48 0.01 -17.07 -2.16
N THR A 49 0.28 -18.14 -1.43
CA THR A 49 0.01 -19.50 -1.89
C THR A 49 -1.49 -19.73 -2.08
N ALA A 50 -2.33 -19.27 -1.15
CA ALA A 50 -3.79 -19.40 -1.27
C ALA A 50 -4.35 -18.66 -2.50
N ILE A 51 -3.78 -17.50 -2.83
CA ILE A 51 -4.15 -16.70 -4.00
C ILE A 51 -3.68 -17.38 -5.29
N ASP A 52 -2.44 -17.89 -5.31
CA ASP A 52 -1.90 -18.66 -6.44
C ASP A 52 -2.71 -19.95 -6.68
N ASP A 53 -3.14 -20.65 -5.63
CA ASP A 53 -3.98 -21.87 -5.69
C ASP A 53 -5.39 -21.59 -6.21
N SER A 54 -5.89 -20.37 -6.00
CA SER A 54 -7.19 -19.90 -6.48
C SER A 54 -7.12 -19.24 -7.86
N GLU A 55 -5.95 -19.28 -8.50
CA GLU A 55 -5.68 -18.70 -9.83
C GLU A 55 -5.97 -17.19 -9.93
N LEU A 56 -5.99 -16.47 -8.79
CA LEU A 56 -6.18 -15.03 -8.75
C LEU A 56 -4.89 -14.30 -9.14
N SER A 57 -5.00 -13.37 -10.08
CA SER A 57 -3.85 -12.62 -10.59
C SER A 57 -3.66 -11.31 -9.82
N TYR A 58 -2.56 -11.19 -9.07
CA TYR A 58 -2.09 -9.92 -8.50
C TYR A 58 -1.18 -9.16 -9.48
N THR A 59 -1.27 -7.84 -9.44
CA THR A 59 -0.42 -6.92 -10.19
C THR A 59 0.87 -6.61 -9.43
N LEU A 60 0.82 -6.60 -8.09
CA LEU A 60 1.95 -6.34 -7.21
C LEU A 60 1.93 -7.33 -6.04
N SER A 61 3.10 -7.78 -5.61
CA SER A 61 3.29 -8.60 -4.42
C SER A 61 4.65 -8.26 -3.83
N GLU A 62 4.69 -7.47 -2.77
CA GLU A 62 5.93 -7.06 -2.13
C GLU A 62 5.83 -6.99 -0.60
N ILE A 63 6.99 -7.05 0.04
CA ILE A 63 7.12 -6.80 1.47
C ILE A 63 7.48 -5.32 1.63
N THR A 64 6.53 -4.53 2.12
CA THR A 64 6.68 -3.09 2.31
C THR A 64 6.40 -2.65 3.75
N MET A 65 6.88 -1.48 4.14
CA MET A 65 6.70 -0.94 5.49
C MET A 65 5.47 -0.04 5.54
N ILE A 66 4.28 -0.64 5.75
CA ILE A 66 3.03 0.12 5.91
C ILE A 66 2.97 0.76 7.31
N PRO A 67 2.83 2.09 7.41
CA PRO A 67 2.74 2.79 8.69
C PRO A 67 1.45 2.46 9.44
N LYS A 68 1.55 2.16 10.74
CA LYS A 68 0.40 1.81 11.59
C LYS A 68 -0.49 3.01 11.96
N ASN A 69 0.06 4.23 11.91
CA ASN A 69 -0.67 5.47 12.19
C ASN A 69 -0.19 6.55 11.23
N THR A 70 -1.12 7.25 10.60
CA THR A 70 -0.84 8.40 9.77
C THR A 70 -0.84 9.68 10.59
N VAL A 71 -0.04 10.67 10.18
CA VAL A 71 0.02 12.00 10.79
C VAL A 71 -0.35 13.02 9.74
N SER A 72 -1.53 13.62 9.88
CA SER A 72 -1.97 14.66 8.94
C SER A 72 -1.06 15.89 9.02
N LEU A 73 -0.54 16.31 7.87
CA LEU A 73 0.31 17.48 7.73
C LEU A 73 -0.38 18.52 6.87
N GLU A 74 -0.41 19.77 7.36
CA GLU A 74 -1.05 20.88 6.65
C GLU A 74 -0.08 22.07 6.48
N GLY A 75 -0.36 22.89 5.47
CA GLY A 75 0.29 24.18 5.24
C GLY A 75 1.83 24.09 5.16
N LYS A 76 2.52 24.92 5.95
CA LYS A 76 3.99 24.99 5.94
C LYS A 76 4.70 23.69 6.30
N LYS A 77 4.07 22.83 7.12
CA LYS A 77 4.67 21.55 7.53
C LYS A 77 4.62 20.54 6.38
N ALA A 78 3.51 20.50 5.63
CA ALA A 78 3.39 19.69 4.42
C ALA A 78 4.42 20.12 3.37
N GLN A 79 4.53 21.43 3.11
CA GLN A 79 5.55 21.99 2.19
C GLN A 79 6.98 21.58 2.54
N GLN A 80 7.33 21.69 3.82
CA GLN A 80 8.68 21.36 4.27
C GLN A 80 8.96 19.86 4.14
N MET A 81 7.92 19.03 4.25
CA MET A 81 8.04 17.58 4.14
C MET A 81 8.08 17.05 2.72
N LEU A 82 7.28 17.62 1.81
CA LEU A 82 7.40 17.34 0.39
C LEU A 82 8.79 17.68 -0.14
N LYS A 83 9.33 18.86 0.19
CA LYS A 83 10.72 19.22 -0.17
C LYS A 83 11.78 18.30 0.41
N LEU A 84 11.53 17.74 1.60
CA LEU A 84 12.46 16.78 2.20
C LEU A 84 12.38 15.44 1.47
N MET A 85 11.19 14.98 1.08
CA MET A 85 11.04 13.78 0.27
C MET A 85 11.71 13.92 -1.09
N GLU A 86 11.45 15.01 -1.83
CA GLU A 86 12.11 15.27 -3.11
C GLU A 86 13.64 15.22 -3.00
N GLY A 87 14.21 15.86 -1.98
CA GLY A 87 15.65 15.86 -1.76
C GLY A 87 16.23 14.52 -1.33
N LEU A 88 15.42 13.62 -0.77
CA LEU A 88 15.81 12.24 -0.45
C LEU A 88 15.69 11.33 -1.67
N GLU A 89 14.68 11.53 -2.53
CA GLU A 89 14.50 10.79 -3.78
C GLU A 89 15.55 11.14 -4.84
N ASP A 90 16.01 12.39 -4.87
CA ASP A 90 17.11 12.84 -5.74
C ASP A 90 18.49 12.26 -5.35
N ASN A 91 18.57 11.51 -4.25
CA ASN A 91 19.82 10.94 -3.78
C ASN A 91 20.03 9.51 -4.32
N ASP A 92 21.05 9.33 -5.15
CA ASP A 92 21.42 8.05 -5.77
C ASP A 92 21.67 6.89 -4.76
N ASP A 93 21.98 7.20 -3.49
CA ASP A 93 22.20 6.22 -2.42
C ASP A 93 20.90 5.84 -1.67
N VAL A 94 19.78 6.52 -1.93
CA VAL A 94 18.49 6.29 -1.26
C VAL A 94 17.63 5.38 -2.12
N SER A 95 17.39 4.16 -1.64
CA SER A 95 16.62 3.17 -2.41
C SER A 95 15.11 3.26 -2.21
N GLN A 96 14.63 3.53 -0.98
CA GLN A 96 13.21 3.72 -0.67
C GLN A 96 13.03 4.71 0.48
N VAL A 97 12.03 5.60 0.37
CA VAL A 97 11.64 6.56 1.40
C VAL A 97 10.26 6.19 1.90
N TYR A 98 10.14 5.84 3.17
CA TYR A 98 8.85 5.55 3.80
C TYR A 98 8.49 6.69 4.74
N ALA A 99 7.28 7.21 4.60
CA ALA A 99 6.74 8.22 5.49
C ALA A 99 5.35 7.82 5.95
N ASN A 100 4.97 8.30 7.14
CA ASN A 100 3.65 8.09 7.71
C ASN A 100 2.82 9.37 7.73
N PHE A 101 3.20 10.38 6.95
CA PHE A 101 2.40 11.59 6.87
C PHE A 101 1.24 11.39 5.91
N ASP A 102 0.16 12.12 6.18
CA ASP A 102 -1.03 12.18 5.35
C ASP A 102 -1.20 13.64 4.91
N ILE A 103 -1.13 13.89 3.61
CA ILE A 103 -1.27 15.22 3.01
C ILE A 103 -2.46 15.13 2.07
N SER A 104 -3.49 15.94 2.30
CA SER A 104 -4.68 15.93 1.45
C SER A 104 -4.37 16.39 0.03
N ASP A 105 -5.14 15.89 -0.94
CA ASP A 105 -4.99 16.24 -2.35
C ASP A 105 -5.08 17.75 -2.60
N GLU A 106 -5.96 18.46 -1.87
CA GLU A 106 -6.05 19.93 -1.94
C GLU A 106 -4.72 20.62 -1.57
N VAL A 107 -3.99 20.07 -0.60
CA VAL A 107 -2.69 20.60 -0.17
C VAL A 107 -1.62 20.19 -1.18
N MET A 108 -1.69 19.01 -1.79
CA MET A 108 -0.78 18.63 -2.87
C MET A 108 -0.96 19.50 -4.12
N GLU A 109 -2.19 19.78 -4.55
CA GLU A 109 -2.50 20.66 -5.68
C GLU A 109 -2.04 22.10 -5.43
N ALA A 110 -2.19 22.60 -4.20
CA ALA A 110 -1.74 23.95 -3.85
C ALA A 110 -0.20 24.10 -3.84
N LEU A 111 0.53 22.99 -3.90
CA LEU A 111 1.99 22.92 -3.79
C LEU A 111 2.71 22.47 -5.06
N SER A 112 1.97 21.96 -6.05
CA SER A 112 2.45 21.75 -7.42
C SER A 112 2.69 23.07 -8.18
#